data_AF-A0A962MQ45-F1
#
_entry.id   AF-A0A962MQ45-F1
#
_cell.length_a   1.000
_cell.length_b   1.000
_cell.length_c   1.000
_cell.angle_alpha   90.00
_cell.angle_beta   90.00
_cell.angle_gamma   90.00
#
_symmetry.space_group_name_H-M   'P 1'
#
loop_
_entity.id
_entity.type
_entity.pdbx_description
1 polymer ?
#
loop_
_entity_poly.entity_id
_entity_poly.type
_entity_poly.pdbx_seq_one_letter_code
_entity_poly.pdbx_strand_id
1 'polypeptide(L)'
;EAELTRQREALHQADKMSALGSLLAGVAHELNNPLAVVVGQATLLEQDHPPETKPGQRAVRIRQAAERCVRIVKTFLTMARQKPAEHTAIQLEQVIDTVLELVAYGIRASDIQVTRTIPPGLPLLWGDADQISQVLLNLVINAQQALQNRPGNRILRLAANFDPATQRMVLL
;
A
#
# COMPACT_ATOMS: atom_id res chain seq x y z
N GLU A 1 20.08 -25.08 20.96
CA GLU A 1 20.86 -24.87 19.70
C GLU A 1 20.01 -24.37 18.54
N ALA A 2 18.92 -25.04 18.14
CA ALA A 2 18.08 -24.60 17.02
C ALA A 2 17.52 -23.17 17.13
N GLU A 3 17.21 -22.70 18.34
CA GLU A 3 16.71 -21.35 18.59
C GLU A 3 17.80 -20.27 18.44
N LEU A 4 19.03 -20.56 18.87
CA LEU A 4 20.20 -19.70 18.66
C LEU A 4 20.56 -19.58 17.18
N THR A 5 20.45 -20.67 16.42
CA THR A 5 20.67 -20.66 14.97
C THR A 5 19.61 -19.81 14.26
N ARG A 6 18.32 -19.95 14.61
CA ARG A 6 17.24 -19.10 14.07
C ARG A 6 17.44 -17.62 14.39
N GLN A 7 17.85 -17.29 15.61
CA GLN A 7 18.13 -15.89 15.98
C GLN A 7 19.31 -15.32 15.19
N ARG A 8 20.39 -16.10 14.99
CA ARG A 8 21.52 -15.69 14.13
C ARG A 8 21.12 -15.51 12.68
N GLU A 9 20.33 -16.41 12.12
CA GLU A 9 19.82 -16.28 10.74
C GLU A 9 18.91 -15.06 10.60
N ALA A 10 18.02 -14.81 11.58
CA ALA A 10 17.17 -13.63 11.59
C ALA A 10 17.99 -12.32 11.64
N LEU A 11 19.04 -12.28 12.46
CA LEU A 11 19.96 -11.13 12.53
C LEU A 11 20.72 -10.92 11.21
N HIS A 12 21.28 -11.99 10.63
CA HIS A 12 21.96 -11.90 9.34
C HIS A 12 21.02 -11.46 8.21
N GLN A 13 19.77 -11.91 8.23
CA GLN A 13 18.76 -11.49 7.27
C GLN A 13 18.35 -10.03 7.47
N ALA A 14 18.27 -9.56 8.71
CA ALA A 14 18.01 -8.17 9.06
C ALA A 14 19.14 -7.25 8.58
N ASP A 15 20.40 -7.61 8.84
CA ASP A 15 21.56 -6.82 8.39
C ASP A 15 21.62 -6.69 6.86
N LYS A 16 21.36 -7.79 6.13
CA LYS A 16 21.26 -7.76 4.66
C LYS A 16 20.14 -6.84 4.18
N MET A 17 18.98 -6.90 4.82
CA MET A 17 17.84 -6.07 4.45
C MET A 17 18.08 -4.59 4.78
N SER A 18 18.76 -4.29 5.88
CA SER A 18 19.14 -2.93 6.28
C SER A 18 20.15 -2.31 5.29
N ALA A 19 21.15 -3.08 4.85
CA ALA A 19 22.08 -2.66 3.80
C ALA A 19 21.36 -2.42 2.46
N LEU A 20 20.41 -3.29 2.10
CA LEU A 20 19.52 -3.09 0.95
C LEU A 20 18.66 -1.82 1.13
N GLY A 21 18.20 -1.57 2.36
CA GLY A 21 17.52 -0.37 2.87
C GLY A 21 18.13 0.92 2.40
N SER A 22 19.35 1.14 2.84
CA SER A 22 20.09 2.38 2.58
C SER A 22 20.38 2.58 1.09
N LEU A 23 20.70 1.50 0.35
CA LEU A 23 20.93 1.57 -1.10
C LEU A 23 19.63 1.87 -1.87
N LEU A 24 18.54 1.17 -1.53
CA LEU A 24 17.24 1.38 -2.16
C LEU A 24 16.68 2.76 -1.85
N ALA A 25 16.98 3.35 -0.69
CA ALA A 25 16.59 4.72 -0.36
C ALA A 25 17.18 5.75 -1.35
N GLY A 26 18.48 5.65 -1.65
CA GLY A 26 19.15 6.51 -2.63
C GLY A 26 18.63 6.27 -4.05
N VAL A 27 18.60 5.01 -4.48
CA VAL A 27 18.14 4.63 -5.83
C VAL A 27 16.69 5.03 -6.05
N ALA A 28 15.82 4.86 -5.06
CA ALA A 28 14.42 5.21 -5.21
C ALA A 28 14.18 6.72 -5.36
N HIS A 29 14.98 7.56 -4.71
CA HIS A 29 14.90 9.00 -4.93
C HIS A 29 15.27 9.35 -6.37
N GLU A 30 16.36 8.77 -6.87
CA GLU A 30 16.81 8.96 -8.26
C GLU A 30 15.86 8.38 -9.32
N LEU A 31 15.12 7.31 -9.00
CA LEU A 31 14.10 6.74 -9.88
C LEU A 31 12.78 7.51 -9.84
N ASN A 32 12.38 8.01 -8.66
CA ASN A 32 11.14 8.75 -8.52
C ASN A 32 11.17 10.07 -9.31
N ASN A 33 12.32 10.74 -9.40
CA ASN A 33 12.46 12.00 -10.13
C ASN A 33 12.11 11.89 -11.64
N PRO A 34 12.77 11.04 -12.45
CA PRO A 34 12.42 10.87 -13.86
C PRO A 34 11.02 10.26 -14.03
N LEU A 35 10.57 9.38 -13.14
CA LEU A 35 9.21 8.83 -13.20
C LEU A 35 8.14 9.90 -12.99
N ALA A 36 8.36 10.85 -12.07
CA ALA A 36 7.47 11.99 -11.86
C ALA A 36 7.39 12.87 -13.11
N VAL A 37 8.53 13.10 -13.79
CA VAL A 37 8.57 13.82 -15.07
C VAL A 37 7.78 13.06 -16.14
N VAL A 38 7.96 11.75 -16.27
CA VAL A 38 7.22 10.92 -17.26
C VAL A 38 5.72 10.94 -16.98
N VAL A 39 5.30 10.80 -15.72
CA VAL A 39 3.88 10.90 -15.33
C VAL A 39 3.33 12.28 -15.68
N GLY A 40 4.06 13.35 -15.38
CA GLY A 40 3.67 14.73 -15.70
C GLY A 40 3.51 14.96 -17.20
N GLN A 41 4.50 14.55 -18.01
CA GLN A 41 4.46 14.69 -19.47
C GLN A 41 3.33 13.85 -20.10
N ALA A 42 3.12 12.63 -19.62
CA ALA A 42 2.01 11.80 -20.09
C ALA A 42 0.65 12.43 -19.73
N THR A 43 0.54 13.05 -18.57
CA THR A 43 -0.68 13.76 -18.15
C THR A 43 -0.95 14.99 -19.02
N LEU A 44 0.08 15.76 -19.39
CA LEU A 44 -0.06 16.89 -20.33
C LEU A 44 -0.48 16.40 -21.72
N LEU A 45 0.11 15.31 -22.21
CA LEU A 45 -0.30 14.70 -23.48
C LEU A 45 -1.75 14.19 -23.47
N GLU A 46 -2.25 13.71 -22.33
CA GLU A 46 -3.67 13.35 -22.16
C GLU A 46 -4.59 14.59 -22.19
N GLN A 47 -4.10 15.77 -21.79
CA GLN A 47 -4.86 17.03 -21.87
C GLN A 47 -4.90 17.57 -23.29
N ASP A 48 -3.79 17.47 -24.04
CA ASP A 48 -3.67 17.98 -25.41
C ASP A 48 -4.34 17.07 -26.46
N HIS A 49 -4.56 15.79 -26.11
CA HIS A 49 -5.12 14.79 -27.02
C HIS A 49 -6.30 14.05 -26.42
N PRO A 50 -7.48 14.08 -27.07
CA PRO A 50 -8.65 13.32 -26.61
C PRO A 50 -8.33 11.82 -26.50
N PRO A 51 -8.87 11.12 -25.49
CA PRO A 51 -8.57 9.72 -25.22
C PRO A 51 -9.02 8.76 -26.34
N GLU A 52 -9.87 9.20 -27.26
CA GLU A 52 -10.31 8.44 -28.44
C GLU A 52 -9.24 8.43 -29.54
N THR A 53 -8.29 9.37 -29.49
CA THR A 53 -7.21 9.48 -30.48
C THR A 53 -6.07 8.51 -30.19
N LYS A 54 -5.36 8.07 -31.24
CA LYS A 54 -4.17 7.22 -31.06
C LYS A 54 -3.10 7.86 -30.13
N PRO A 55 -2.79 9.16 -30.22
CA PRO A 55 -1.90 9.83 -29.28
C PRO A 55 -2.43 9.81 -27.83
N GLY A 56 -3.70 10.13 -27.61
CA GLY A 56 -4.32 10.09 -26.27
C GLY A 56 -4.26 8.70 -25.64
N GLN A 57 -4.59 7.65 -26.40
CA GLN A 57 -4.48 6.26 -25.92
C GLN A 57 -3.04 5.86 -25.58
N ARG A 58 -2.05 6.36 -26.32
CA ARG A 58 -0.63 6.13 -26.02
C ARG A 58 -0.20 6.86 -24.75
N ALA A 59 -0.65 8.11 -24.56
CA ALA A 59 -0.38 8.90 -23.37
C ALA A 59 -0.89 8.19 -22.10
N VAL A 60 -2.14 7.70 -22.13
CA VAL A 60 -2.72 6.90 -21.04
C VAL A 60 -1.86 5.68 -20.70
N ARG A 61 -1.42 4.92 -21.71
CA ARG A 61 -0.57 3.74 -21.49
C ARG A 61 0.79 4.09 -20.89
N ILE A 62 1.41 5.19 -21.31
CA ILE A 62 2.69 5.67 -20.77
C ILE A 62 2.51 6.07 -19.30
N ARG A 63 1.47 6.85 -18.97
CA ARG A 63 1.18 7.24 -17.59
C ARG A 63 0.99 6.02 -16.70
N GLN A 64 0.15 5.08 -17.12
CA GLN A 64 -0.11 3.85 -16.36
C GLN A 64 1.16 3.02 -16.12
N ALA A 65 2.05 2.95 -17.11
CA ALA A 65 3.33 2.25 -16.97
C ALA A 65 4.26 2.96 -15.99
N ALA A 66 4.37 4.29 -16.06
CA ALA A 66 5.20 5.08 -15.15
C ALA A 66 4.68 5.02 -13.71
N GLU A 67 3.36 5.14 -13.51
CA GLU A 67 2.73 4.95 -12.19
C GLU A 67 2.98 3.55 -11.62
N ARG A 68 2.98 2.51 -12.48
CA ARG A 68 3.34 1.16 -12.05
C ARG A 68 4.79 1.08 -11.57
N CYS A 69 5.72 1.71 -12.27
CA CYS A 69 7.11 1.78 -11.83
C CYS A 69 7.25 2.50 -10.48
N VAL A 70 6.54 3.62 -10.28
CA VAL A 70 6.53 4.34 -8.98
C VAL A 70 6.02 3.43 -7.86
N ARG A 71 4.97 2.64 -8.11
CA ARG A 71 4.47 1.66 -7.13
C ARG A 71 5.52 0.61 -6.79
N ILE A 72 6.22 0.05 -7.79
CA ILE A 72 7.29 -0.94 -7.58
C ILE A 72 8.43 -0.37 -6.73
N VAL A 73 8.87 0.85 -7.04
CA VAL A 73 9.93 1.55 -6.28
C VAL A 73 9.48 1.78 -4.83
N LYS A 74 8.23 2.20 -4.61
CA LYS A 74 7.67 2.33 -3.26
C LYS A 74 7.61 1.01 -2.51
N THR A 75 7.20 -0.09 -3.15
CA THR A 75 7.20 -1.41 -2.53
C THR A 75 8.61 -1.82 -2.10
N PHE A 76 9.62 -1.63 -2.96
CA PHE A 76 11.01 -1.93 -2.58
C PHE A 76 11.49 -1.06 -1.43
N LEU A 77 11.23 0.25 -1.45
CA LEU A 77 11.53 1.14 -0.33
C LEU A 77 10.91 0.67 0.98
N THR A 78 9.64 0.28 0.96
CA THR A 78 8.95 -0.24 2.14
C THR A 78 9.60 -1.52 2.66
N MET A 79 9.98 -2.46 1.78
CA MET A 79 10.69 -3.68 2.17
C MET A 79 12.05 -3.38 2.79
N ALA A 80 12.73 -2.36 2.27
CA ALA A 80 14.08 -1.98 2.63
C ALA A 80 14.12 -1.11 3.90
N ARG A 81 13.03 -0.37 4.19
CA ARG A 81 12.83 0.36 5.44
C ARG A 81 12.58 -0.62 6.59
N GLN A 82 13.65 -1.19 7.13
CA GLN A 82 13.67 -1.64 8.52
C GLN A 82 13.86 -0.42 9.42
N LYS A 83 12.84 0.44 9.52
CA LYS A 83 12.77 1.31 10.69
C LYS A 83 12.54 0.40 11.91
N PRO A 84 13.20 0.62 13.06
CA PRO A 84 12.78 -0.03 14.30
C PRO A 84 11.28 0.20 14.44
N ALA A 85 10.51 -0.87 14.56
CA ALA A 85 9.07 -0.75 14.70
C ALA A 85 8.77 0.07 15.96
N GLU A 86 8.10 1.21 15.81
CA GLU A 86 7.73 2.04 16.96
C GLU A 86 6.43 1.47 17.52
N HIS A 87 6.58 0.53 18.45
CA HIS A 87 5.43 -0.11 19.07
C HIS A 87 4.77 0.84 20.07
N THR A 88 3.53 1.19 19.78
CA THR A 88 2.67 2.04 20.60
C THR A 88 1.30 1.40 20.77
N ALA A 89 0.47 1.97 21.64
CA ALA A 89 -0.91 1.55 21.79
C ALA A 89 -1.76 2.18 20.68
N ILE A 90 -2.31 1.34 19.80
CA ILE A 90 -2.98 1.76 18.57
C ILE A 90 -4.47 1.49 18.67
N GLN A 91 -5.26 2.50 18.30
CA GLN A 91 -6.68 2.32 17.98
C GLN A 91 -6.81 1.91 16.51
N LEU A 92 -7.09 0.64 16.26
CA LEU A 92 -7.13 0.09 14.90
C LEU A 92 -8.15 0.79 14.00
N GLU A 93 -9.28 1.22 14.56
CA GLU A 93 -10.31 1.98 13.85
C GLU A 93 -9.74 3.25 13.20
N GLN A 94 -8.94 4.02 13.94
CA GLN A 94 -8.32 5.26 13.43
C GLN A 94 -7.36 4.98 12.26
N VAL A 95 -6.62 3.88 12.34
CA VAL A 95 -5.70 3.44 11.29
C VAL A 95 -6.48 3.06 10.03
N ILE A 96 -7.58 2.32 10.18
CA ILE A 96 -8.44 1.94 9.05
C ILE A 96 -9.05 3.19 8.40
N ASP A 97 -9.58 4.12 9.19
CA ASP A 97 -10.19 5.35 8.69
C ASP A 97 -9.18 6.20 7.91
N THR A 98 -7.96 6.36 8.44
CA THR A 98 -6.89 7.11 7.77
C THR A 98 -6.53 6.50 6.40
N VAL A 99 -6.43 5.17 6.32
CA VAL A 99 -6.16 4.47 5.06
C VAL A 99 -7.30 4.63 4.07
N LEU A 100 -8.55 4.50 4.54
CA LEU A 100 -9.74 4.65 3.71
C LEU A 100 -9.86 6.06 3.14
N GLU A 101 -9.55 7.09 3.93
CA GLU A 101 -9.50 8.48 3.46
C GLU A 101 -8.46 8.67 2.35
N LEU A 102 -7.25 8.11 2.53
CA LEU A 102 -6.17 8.20 1.56
C LEU A 102 -6.54 7.63 0.18
N VAL A 103 -7.30 6.53 0.15
CA VAL A 103 -7.71 5.86 -1.10
C VAL A 103 -9.11 6.25 -1.60
N ALA A 104 -9.82 7.10 -0.85
CA ALA A 104 -11.25 7.36 -1.08
C ALA A 104 -11.53 7.87 -2.50
N TYR A 105 -10.66 8.73 -3.04
CA TYR A 105 -10.79 9.23 -4.41
C TYR A 105 -10.69 8.10 -5.45
N GLY A 106 -9.67 7.24 -5.36
CA GLY A 106 -9.45 6.15 -6.31
C GLY A 106 -10.57 5.11 -6.29
N ILE A 107 -11.09 4.82 -5.10
CA ILE A 107 -12.25 3.94 -4.90
C ILE A 107 -13.50 4.55 -5.56
N ARG A 108 -13.81 5.82 -5.30
CA ARG A 108 -14.97 6.51 -5.91
C ARG A 108 -14.85 6.60 -7.42
N ALA A 109 -13.68 6.96 -7.95
CA ALA A 109 -13.44 7.04 -9.38
C ALA A 109 -13.57 5.67 -10.08
N SER A 110 -13.36 4.58 -9.35
CA SER A 110 -13.55 3.21 -9.84
C SER A 110 -14.98 2.69 -9.60
N ASP A 111 -15.90 3.51 -9.07
CA ASP A 111 -17.28 3.16 -8.71
C ASP A 111 -17.35 1.84 -7.92
N ILE A 112 -16.55 1.83 -6.84
CA ILE A 112 -16.48 0.76 -5.84
C ILE A 112 -17.13 1.26 -4.56
N GLN A 113 -18.10 0.50 -4.04
CA GLN A 113 -18.69 0.73 -2.73
C GLN A 113 -17.81 0.13 -1.63
N VAL A 114 -17.62 0.87 -0.54
CA VAL A 114 -16.89 0.37 0.64
C VAL A 114 -17.87 0.14 1.77
N THR A 115 -17.84 -1.06 2.36
CA THR A 115 -18.61 -1.37 3.57
C THR A 115 -17.67 -1.79 4.69
N ARG A 116 -17.83 -1.17 5.87
CA ARG A 116 -17.02 -1.46 7.06
C ARG A 116 -17.85 -2.18 8.13
N THR A 117 -17.26 -3.20 8.73
CA THR A 117 -17.84 -3.96 9.86
C THR A 117 -16.81 -4.04 10.99
N ILE A 118 -16.81 -3.04 11.84
CA ILE A 118 -15.87 -2.92 12.96
C ILE A 118 -16.71 -2.77 14.24
N PRO A 119 -16.62 -3.71 15.20
CA PRO A 119 -17.31 -3.58 16.47
C PRO A 119 -16.77 -2.38 17.26
N PRO A 120 -17.61 -1.62 17.96
CA PRO A 120 -17.12 -0.61 18.89
C PRO A 120 -16.35 -1.26 20.05
N GLY A 121 -15.35 -0.55 20.57
CA GLY A 121 -14.63 -0.97 21.77
C GLY A 121 -13.61 -2.10 21.57
N LEU A 122 -13.05 -2.24 20.35
CA LEU A 122 -11.89 -3.11 20.15
C LEU A 122 -10.74 -2.70 21.10
N PRO A 123 -10.01 -3.68 21.66
CA PRO A 123 -8.88 -3.37 22.52
C PRO A 123 -7.77 -2.66 21.73
N LEU A 124 -6.93 -1.92 22.45
CA LEU A 124 -5.75 -1.30 21.86
C LEU A 124 -4.77 -2.38 21.37
N LEU A 125 -4.26 -2.20 20.15
CA LEU A 125 -3.24 -3.06 19.59
C LEU A 125 -1.86 -2.52 19.95
N TRP A 126 -0.97 -3.36 20.47
CA TRP A 126 0.43 -2.98 20.63
C TRP A 126 1.19 -3.26 19.34
N GLY A 127 1.62 -2.21 18.63
CA GLY A 127 2.29 -2.36 17.33
C GLY A 127 2.69 -1.04 16.70
N ASP A 128 3.09 -1.08 15.43
CA ASP A 128 3.49 0.09 14.64
C ASP A 128 2.36 0.47 13.67
N ALA A 129 1.83 1.69 13.84
CA ALA A 129 0.66 2.15 13.10
C ALA A 129 0.97 2.37 11.62
N ASP A 130 2.19 2.80 11.28
CA ASP A 130 2.62 3.02 9.90
C ASP A 130 2.71 1.69 9.16
N GLN A 131 3.26 0.65 9.81
CA GLN A 131 3.35 -0.68 9.23
C GLN A 131 1.98 -1.31 8.98
N ILE A 132 1.05 -1.16 9.93
CA ILE A 132 -0.32 -1.66 9.76
C ILE A 132 -1.03 -0.87 8.64
N SER A 133 -0.88 0.46 8.62
CA SER A 133 -1.42 1.32 7.57
C SER A 133 -0.92 0.89 6.18
N GLN A 134 0.36 0.56 6.07
CA GLN A 134 1.00 0.11 4.84
C GLN A 134 0.42 -1.23 4.35
N VAL A 135 0.23 -2.20 5.27
CA VAL A 135 -0.41 -3.48 4.92
C VAL A 135 -1.83 -3.26 4.43
N LEU A 136 -2.62 -2.48 5.17
CA LEU A 136 -4.01 -2.14 4.80
C LEU A 136 -4.07 -1.44 3.44
N LEU A 137 -3.22 -0.45 3.21
CA LEU A 137 -3.17 0.29 1.95
C LEU A 137 -2.89 -0.66 0.78
N ASN A 138 -1.94 -1.57 0.92
CA ASN A 138 -1.62 -2.56 -0.10
C ASN A 138 -2.81 -3.49 -0.39
N LEU A 139 -3.48 -3.99 0.66
CA LEU A 139 -4.65 -4.85 0.51
C LEU A 139 -5.81 -4.13 -0.20
N VAL A 140 -6.08 -2.87 0.18
CA VAL A 140 -7.15 -2.07 -0.42
C VAL A 140 -6.85 -1.73 -1.88
N ILE A 141 -5.60 -1.36 -2.21
CA ILE A 141 -5.18 -1.13 -3.61
C ILE A 141 -5.32 -2.40 -4.45
N ASN A 142 -4.88 -3.55 -3.91
CA ASN A 142 -5.01 -4.83 -4.60
C ASN A 142 -6.48 -5.20 -4.83
N ALA A 143 -7.34 -4.98 -3.85
CA ALA A 143 -8.77 -5.21 -3.97
C ALA A 143 -9.42 -4.25 -4.99
N GLN A 144 -9.05 -2.97 -5.00
CA GLN A 144 -9.49 -2.01 -6.02
C GLN A 144 -9.13 -2.49 -7.43
N GLN A 145 -7.87 -2.89 -7.65
CA GLN A 145 -7.41 -3.37 -8.96
C GLN A 145 -8.15 -4.63 -9.40
N ALA A 146 -8.40 -5.56 -8.47
CA ALA A 146 -9.17 -6.78 -8.75
C ALA A 146 -10.64 -6.49 -9.12
N LEU A 147 -11.20 -5.39 -8.60
CA LEU A 147 -12.58 -4.97 -8.85
C LEU A 147 -12.74 -4.09 -10.11
N GLN A 148 -11.69 -3.38 -10.54
CA GLN A 148 -11.77 -2.41 -11.65
C GLN A 148 -12.37 -2.99 -12.94
N ASN A 149 -12.05 -4.24 -13.28
CA ASN A 149 -12.50 -4.89 -14.52
C ASN A 149 -13.67 -5.86 -14.31
N ARG A 150 -14.28 -5.89 -13.12
CA ARG A 150 -15.40 -6.78 -12.83
C ARG A 150 -16.73 -6.13 -13.23
N PRO A 151 -17.60 -6.83 -13.99
CA PRO A 151 -18.96 -6.35 -14.24
C PRO A 151 -19.82 -6.51 -12.98
N GLY A 152 -20.84 -5.68 -12.84
CA GLY A 152 -21.80 -5.72 -11.74
C GLY A 152 -21.40 -4.89 -10.52
N ASN A 153 -22.01 -5.18 -9.37
CA ASN A 153 -21.84 -4.37 -8.17
C ASN A 153 -20.47 -4.62 -7.53
N ARG A 154 -19.62 -3.58 -7.47
CA ARG A 154 -18.26 -3.67 -6.95
C ARG A 154 -18.25 -3.25 -5.49
N ILE A 155 -18.05 -4.20 -4.59
CA ILE A 155 -18.06 -3.97 -3.14
C ILE A 155 -16.73 -4.41 -2.54
N LEU A 156 -16.07 -3.49 -1.85
CA LEU A 156 -14.93 -3.75 -0.98
C LEU A 156 -15.43 -3.80 0.46
N ARG A 157 -15.25 -4.94 1.13
CA ARG A 157 -15.63 -5.13 2.53
C ARG A 157 -14.39 -5.12 3.39
N LEU A 158 -14.41 -4.33 4.46
CA LEU A 158 -13.39 -4.35 5.51
C LEU A 158 -14.08 -4.73 6.82
N ALA A 159 -13.55 -5.75 7.48
CA ALA A 159 -13.99 -6.12 8.81
C ALA A 159 -12.80 -6.26 9.76
N ALA A 160 -13.02 -5.88 11.02
CA ALA A 160 -12.06 -6.13 12.08
C ALA A 160 -12.79 -6.79 13.25
N ASN A 161 -12.15 -7.75 13.90
CA ASN A 161 -12.69 -8.37 15.11
C ASN A 161 -11.56 -8.72 16.08
N PHE A 162 -11.89 -8.87 17.36
CA PHE A 162 -10.99 -9.38 18.37
C PHE A 162 -11.45 -10.77 18.79
N ASP A 163 -10.53 -11.73 18.74
CA ASP A 163 -10.75 -13.08 19.27
C ASP A 163 -10.18 -13.14 20.70
N PRO A 164 -11.03 -13.18 21.75
CA PRO A 164 -10.59 -13.23 23.13
C PRO A 164 -9.84 -14.52 23.48
N ALA A 165 -10.16 -15.64 22.81
CA ALA A 165 -9.56 -16.94 23.11
C ALA A 165 -8.10 -17.00 22.66
N THR A 166 -7.78 -16.34 21.55
CA THR A 166 -6.40 -16.27 21.03
C THR A 166 -5.69 -14.96 21.33
N GLN A 167 -6.39 -13.98 21.90
CA GLN A 167 -5.90 -12.61 22.12
C GLN A 167 -5.41 -11.96 20.82
N ARG A 168 -6.07 -12.26 19.69
CA ARG A 168 -5.68 -11.78 18.37
C ARG A 168 -6.70 -10.83 17.79
N MET A 169 -6.19 -9.79 17.16
CA MET A 169 -6.98 -8.96 16.26
C MET A 169 -6.96 -9.59 14.87
N VAL A 170 -8.14 -9.73 14.26
CA VAL A 170 -8.32 -10.28 12.92
C VAL A 170 -8.87 -9.17 12.03
N LEU A 171 -8.26 -9.00 10.86
CA LEU A 171 -8.69 -8.06 9.85
C LEU A 171 -8.97 -8.83 8.55
N LEU A 172 -10.15 -8.61 7.97
CA LEU A 172 -10.73 -9.35 6.85
C LEU A 172 -11.14 -8.40 5.72
#